data_AF-A0A4S8KZ70-F1
#
_entry.id   AF-A0A4S8KZ70-F1
#
_cell.length_a   1.000
_cell.length_b   1.000
_cell.length_c   1.000
_cell.angle_alpha   90.00
_cell.angle_beta   90.00
_cell.angle_gamma   90.00
#
_symmetry.space_group_name_H-M   'P 1'
#
loop_
_entity.id
_entity.type
_entity.pdbx_description
1 polymer ?
#
loop_
_entity_poly.entity_id
_entity_poly.type
_entity_poly.pdbx_seq_one_letter_code
_entity_poly.pdbx_strand_id
1 'polypeptide(L)'
;LGPCRVLDDTGPKFHPESWNTNANIFFVDQPIGVGFSYADYGEYVATTEDAAKDMAAFVGIFFENFSQFRGRTFHMAGGIIRCSFLYFFPIILSFLCIRSIT
;
A
#
# COMPACT_ATOMS: atom_id res chain seq x y z
N LEU A 1 1.36 11.59 -4.46
CA LEU A 1 1.74 11.25 -3.08
C LEU A 1 3.16 10.69 -3.00
N GLY A 2 3.54 9.77 -3.89
CA GLY A 2 4.92 9.25 -3.97
C GLY A 2 5.98 10.31 -4.34
N PRO A 3 7.27 9.92 -4.25
CA PRO A 3 8.43 10.80 -4.38
C PRO A 3 8.66 11.37 -5.78
N CYS A 4 8.10 10.71 -6.80
CA CYS A 4 8.19 11.13 -8.18
C CYS A 4 6.80 11.16 -8.83
N ARG A 5 6.65 11.99 -9.87
CA ARG A 5 5.47 12.04 -10.75
C ARG A 5 5.92 11.83 -12.18
N VAL A 6 5.21 10.99 -12.93
CA VAL A 6 5.38 10.88 -14.38
C VAL A 6 4.41 11.87 -15.00
N LEU A 7 4.93 12.96 -15.58
CA LEU A 7 4.12 14.04 -16.18
C LEU A 7 4.09 13.95 -17.71
N ASP A 8 5.11 13.36 -18.30
CA ASP A 8 5.33 13.21 -19.72
C ASP A 8 6.26 12.02 -19.98
N ASP A 9 6.48 11.70 -21.26
CA ASP A 9 7.33 10.60 -21.69
C ASP A 9 8.83 10.85 -21.42
N THR A 10 9.20 12.03 -20.88
CA THR A 10 10.59 12.35 -20.53
C THR A 10 11.03 11.71 -19.21
N GLY A 11 10.09 11.07 -18.50
CA GLY A 11 10.37 10.23 -17.34
C GLY A 11 9.90 10.83 -16.01
N PRO A 12 10.28 10.20 -14.88
CA PRO A 12 9.83 10.62 -13.56
C PRO A 12 10.49 11.93 -13.12
N LYS A 13 9.68 12.90 -12.71
CA LYS A 13 10.11 14.17 -12.13
C LYS A 13 9.95 14.15 -10.62
N PHE A 14 10.92 14.72 -9.89
CA PHE A 14 10.89 14.79 -8.43
C PHE A 14 9.66 15.56 -7.93
N HIS A 15 9.07 15.10 -6.83
CA HIS A 15 7.88 15.67 -6.22
C HIS A 15 8.20 16.24 -4.82
N PRO A 16 8.42 17.56 -4.69
CA PRO A 16 8.82 18.19 -3.42
C PRO A 16 7.80 18.03 -2.30
N GLU A 17 6.51 18.03 -2.63
CA GLU A 17 5.37 17.89 -1.71
C GLU A 17 5.03 16.41 -1.43
N SER A 18 5.99 15.50 -1.62
CA SER A 18 5.76 14.07 -1.35
C SER A 18 5.65 13.82 0.15
N TRP A 19 4.72 12.95 0.53
CA TRP A 19 4.56 12.55 1.92
C TRP A 19 5.77 11.78 2.46
N ASN A 20 6.64 11.25 1.58
CA ASN A 20 7.84 10.54 2.01
C ASN A 20 8.90 11.46 2.66
N THR A 21 8.67 12.78 2.64
CA THR A 21 9.50 13.78 3.32
C THR A 21 9.43 13.68 4.84
N ASN A 22 8.31 13.21 5.39
CA ASN A 22 8.06 13.17 6.84
C ASN A 22 7.67 11.76 7.35
N ALA A 23 7.54 10.79 6.45
CA ALA A 23 7.16 9.43 6.79
C ALA A 23 7.77 8.42 5.81
N ASN A 24 7.88 7.17 6.25
CA ASN A 24 8.17 6.07 5.33
C ASN A 24 6.84 5.61 4.72
N ILE A 25 6.79 5.51 3.40
CA ILE A 25 5.57 5.16 2.69
C ILE A 25 5.80 3.89 1.90
N PHE A 26 4.92 2.92 2.12
CA PHE A 26 4.89 1.68 1.36
C PHE A 26 3.61 1.66 0.54
N PHE A 27 3.78 1.38 -0.76
CA PHE A 27 2.68 1.20 -1.69
C PHE A 27 2.54 -0.30 -1.92
N VAL A 28 1.34 -0.82 -1.66
CA VAL A 28 1.04 -2.23 -1.82
C VAL A 28 -0.06 -2.36 -2.86
N ASP A 29 0.24 -3.08 -3.93
CA ASP A 29 -0.74 -3.45 -4.95
C ASP A 29 -1.54 -4.65 -4.45
N GLN A 30 -2.84 -4.46 -4.27
CA GLN A 30 -3.74 -5.50 -3.78
C GLN A 30 -5.15 -5.32 -4.36
N PRO A 31 -5.93 -6.41 -4.49
CA PRO A 31 -5.59 -7.81 -4.22
C PRO A 31 -4.74 -8.44 -5.35
N ILE A 32 -4.59 -9.77 -5.31
CA ILE A 32 -3.97 -10.55 -6.39
C ILE A 32 -4.62 -10.22 -7.74
N GLY A 33 -3.80 -10.01 -8.77
CA GLY A 33 -4.23 -9.55 -10.10
C GLY A 33 -4.25 -8.03 -10.29
N VAL A 34 -3.97 -7.23 -9.25
CA VAL A 34 -3.81 -5.77 -9.37
C VAL A 34 -2.34 -5.39 -9.53
N GLY A 35 -2.03 -4.52 -10.49
CA GLY A 35 -0.70 -3.97 -10.68
C GLY A 35 0.35 -5.05 -10.95
N PHE A 36 1.31 -5.18 -10.04
CA PHE A 36 2.36 -6.21 -10.11
C PHE A 36 2.09 -7.46 -9.25
N SER A 37 0.96 -7.52 -8.55
CA SER A 37 0.62 -8.65 -7.68
C SER A 37 0.00 -9.79 -8.48
N TYR A 38 0.60 -10.99 -8.45
CA TYR A 38 0.12 -12.19 -9.16
C TYR A 38 0.23 -13.44 -8.30
N ALA A 39 -0.44 -14.51 -8.73
CA ALA A 39 -0.44 -15.82 -8.11
C ALA A 39 -0.03 -16.88 -9.14
N ASP A 40 0.74 -17.87 -8.72
CA ASP A 40 1.27 -18.91 -9.62
C ASP A 40 0.25 -20.04 -9.87
N TYR A 41 -0.68 -20.30 -8.95
CA TYR A 41 -1.57 -21.47 -8.99
C TYR A 41 -3.06 -21.12 -9.18
N GLY A 42 -3.34 -19.98 -9.79
CA GLY A 42 -4.71 -19.57 -10.11
C GLY A 42 -5.53 -19.13 -8.90
N GLU A 43 -4.87 -18.76 -7.80
CA GLU A 43 -5.52 -18.15 -6.65
C GLU A 43 -6.22 -16.86 -7.06
N TYR A 44 -7.42 -16.65 -6.53
CA TYR A 44 -8.23 -15.47 -6.81
C TYR A 44 -8.89 -14.96 -5.55
N VAL A 45 -8.91 -13.64 -5.40
CA VAL A 45 -9.55 -12.94 -4.29
C VAL A 45 -10.85 -12.35 -4.79
N ALA A 46 -11.97 -12.93 -4.34
CA ALA A 46 -13.31 -12.53 -4.78
C ALA A 46 -14.00 -11.54 -3.83
N THR A 47 -13.58 -11.51 -2.56
CA THR A 47 -14.26 -10.76 -1.51
C THR A 47 -13.32 -9.77 -0.82
N THR A 48 -13.91 -8.72 -0.27
CA THR A 48 -13.20 -7.73 0.55
C THR A 48 -12.59 -8.36 1.79
N GLU A 49 -13.28 -9.33 2.37
CA GLU A 49 -12.86 -10.05 3.57
C GLU A 49 -11.61 -10.87 3.31
N ASP A 50 -11.51 -11.51 2.14
CA ASP A 50 -10.32 -12.27 1.76
C ASP A 50 -9.14 -11.34 1.45
N ALA A 51 -9.38 -10.22 0.75
CA ALA A 51 -8.36 -9.19 0.53
C ALA A 51 -7.82 -8.61 1.84
N ALA A 52 -8.69 -8.43 2.84
CA ALA A 52 -8.30 -7.94 4.17
C ALA A 52 -7.42 -8.95 4.93
N LYS A 53 -7.69 -10.26 4.80
CA LYS A 53 -6.83 -11.31 5.39
C LYS A 53 -5.44 -11.31 4.76
N ASP A 54 -5.37 -11.19 3.44
CA ASP A 54 -4.10 -11.14 2.71
C ASP A 54 -3.29 -9.90 3.09
N MET A 55 -3.94 -8.74 3.22
CA MET A 55 -3.30 -7.52 3.69
C MET A 55 -2.79 -7.65 5.14
N ALA A 56 -3.57 -8.26 6.03
CA ALA A 56 -3.15 -8.50 7.41
C ALA A 56 -1.95 -9.45 7.47
N ALA A 57 -1.94 -10.51 6.67
CA ALA A 57 -0.82 -11.43 6.54
C ALA A 57 0.43 -10.72 6.01
N PHE A 58 0.28 -9.90 4.95
CA PHE A 58 1.36 -9.08 4.40
C PHE A 58 1.98 -8.16 5.46
N VAL A 59 1.16 -7.44 6.24
CA VAL A 59 1.66 -6.54 7.30
C VAL A 59 2.42 -7.33 8.37
N GLY A 60 1.95 -8.51 8.76
CA GLY A 60 2.66 -9.41 9.67
C GLY A 60 4.04 -9.78 9.13
N ILE A 61 4.10 -10.33 7.91
CA ILE A 61 5.34 -10.71 7.24
C ILE A 61 6.28 -9.52 7.06
N PHE A 62 5.74 -8.35 6.75
CA PHE A 62 6.51 -7.12 6.60
C PHE A 62 7.24 -6.73 7.89
N PHE A 63 6.54 -6.74 9.03
CA PHE A 63 7.18 -6.41 10.32
C PHE A 63 8.07 -7.53 10.87
N GLU A 64 7.93 -8.76 10.38
CA GLU A 64 8.89 -9.84 10.61
C GLU A 64 10.21 -9.62 9.87
N ASN A 65 10.15 -9.27 8.59
CA ASN A 65 11.33 -9.06 7.76
C ASN A 65 12.00 -7.69 7.97
N PHE A 66 11.21 -6.65 8.24
CA PHE A 66 11.69 -5.28 8.45
C PHE A 66 11.55 -4.83 9.90
N SER A 67 12.27 -5.52 10.79
CA SER A 67 12.25 -5.26 12.24
C SER A 67 12.61 -3.82 12.63
N GLN A 68 13.36 -3.10 11.78
CA GLN A 68 13.73 -1.68 11.94
C GLN A 68 12.55 -0.70 12.03
N PHE A 69 11.36 -1.12 11.58
CA PHE A 69 10.14 -0.32 11.67
C PHE A 69 9.27 -0.66 12.89
N ARG A 70 9.64 -1.68 13.68
CA ARG A 70 8.93 -2.03 14.91
C ARG A 70 9.01 -0.86 15.91
N GLY A 71 7.90 -0.61 16.59
CA GLY A 71 7.78 0.48 17.57
C GLY A 71 7.51 1.87 16.99
N ARG A 72 7.47 2.02 15.65
CA ARG A 72 7.07 3.27 14.99
C ARG A 72 5.54 3.34 14.84
N THR A 73 4.99 4.55 14.84
CA THR A 73 3.55 4.74 14.62
C THR A 73 3.17 4.32 13.21
N PHE A 74 2.18 3.44 13.14
CA PHE A 74 1.69 2.83 11.92
C PHE A 74 0.32 3.39 11.55
N HIS A 75 0.18 3.87 10.32
CA HIS A 75 -1.07 4.37 9.77
C HIS A 75 -1.34 3.69 8.42
N MET A 76 -2.59 3.28 8.20
CA MET A 76 -3.07 2.83 6.91
C MET A 76 -3.99 3.91 6.34
N ALA A 77 -3.68 4.39 5.15
CA ALA A 77 -4.55 5.25 4.37
C ALA A 77 -4.84 4.55 3.06
N GLY A 78 -6.01 4.77 2.45
CA GLY A 78 -6.23 4.25 1.12
C GLY A 78 -7.16 5.08 0.26
N GLY A 79 -6.87 5.05 -1.05
CA GLY A 79 -7.69 5.65 -2.08
C GLY A 79 -8.72 4.64 -2.58
N ILE A 80 -9.98 5.06 -2.64
CA ILE A 80 -11.06 4.28 -3.27
C ILE A 80 -11.02 4.49 -4.79
N ILE A 81 -10.85 3.41 -5.54
CA ILE A 81 -11.29 3.36 -6.95
C ILE A 81 -12.52 2.47 -7.03
N ARG A 82 -13.60 3.11 -7.48
CA ARG A 82 -14.96 2.58 -7.72
C ARG A 82 -15.80 2.33 -6.45
N CYS A 83 -16.85 3.14 -6.34
CA CYS A 83 -17.86 3.13 -5.29
C CYS A 83 -18.72 1.86 -5.38
N SER A 84 -18.25 0.79 -4.76
CA SER A 84 -19.02 -0.35 -4.27
C SER A 84 -18.10 -1.05 -3.26
N PHE A 85 -18.65 -1.56 -2.17
CA PHE A 85 -17.94 -2.04 -0.96
C PHE A 85 -17.69 -0.96 0.08
N LEU A 86 -18.83 -0.65 0.71
CA LEU A 86 -19.00 0.14 1.91
C LEU A 86 -18.44 -0.63 3.13
N TYR A 87 -17.58 0.03 3.91
CA TYR A 87 -17.13 -0.34 5.27
C TYR A 87 -16.49 -1.73 5.49
N PHE A 88 -15.32 -2.01 4.93
CA PHE A 88 -14.29 -2.83 5.60
C PHE A 88 -12.99 -2.72 4.79
N PHE A 89 -11.97 -2.02 5.30
CA PHE A 89 -10.64 -1.81 4.66
C PHE A 89 -10.64 -1.17 3.25
N PRO A 90 -10.02 0.00 3.02
CA PRO A 90 -9.93 0.59 1.67
C PRO A 90 -9.04 -0.28 0.77
N ILE A 91 -9.64 -0.91 -0.24
CA ILE A 91 -9.02 -2.03 -0.98
C ILE A 91 -7.94 -1.61 -1.98
N ILE A 92 -7.96 -0.47 -2.65
CA ILE A 92 -7.17 -0.41 -3.91
C ILE A 92 -5.84 0.34 -3.82
N LEU A 93 -5.51 0.93 -2.69
CA LEU A 93 -4.15 1.44 -2.47
C LEU A 93 -3.93 1.67 -0.99
N SER A 94 -3.56 0.62 -0.26
CA SER A 94 -3.19 0.80 1.14
C SER A 94 -1.81 1.45 1.18
N PHE A 95 -1.79 2.77 1.37
CA PHE A 95 -0.59 3.50 1.76
C PHE A 95 -0.30 3.15 3.21
N LEU A 96 0.81 2.46 3.39
CA LEU A 96 1.37 2.26 4.70
C LEU A 96 2.22 3.47 5.03
N CYS A 97 1.78 4.29 5.98
CA CYS A 97 2.56 5.41 6.47
C CYS A 97 3.15 5.04 7.83
N ILE A 98 4.46 4.88 7.88
CA ILE A 98 5.22 4.73 9.12
C ILE A 98 5.86 6.07 9.43
N ARG A 99 5.22 6.83 10.31
CA ARG A 99 5.71 8.16 10.68
C ARG A 99 7.00 8.00 11.49
N SER A 100 8.07 8.62 11.02
CA SER A 100 9.30 8.73 11.81
C SER A 100 9.10 9.94 12.73
N ILE A 101 8.92 9.70 14.03
CA ILE A 101 9.04 10.77 15.02
C ILE A 101 10.54 11.03 15.16
N THR A 102 11.03 12.07 14.50
CA THR A 102 12.18 12.86 15.00
C THR A 102 11.62 14.01 15.80
#